data_AF-A0A1D6J5A6-F1
#
_entry.id   AF-A0A1D6J5A6-F1
#
_cell.length_a   1.000
_cell.length_b   1.000
_cell.length_c   1.000
_cell.angle_alpha   90.00
_cell.angle_beta   90.00
_cell.angle_gamma   90.00
#
_symmetry.space_group_name_H-M   'P 1'
#
loop_
_entity.id
_entity.type
_entity.pdbx_description
1 polymer ?
#
loop_
_entity_poly.entity_id
_entity_poly.type
_entity_poly.pdbx_seq_one_letter_code
_entity_poly.pdbx_strand_id
1 'polypeptide(L)'
;MAAASTKTANIPATMRAVQYDSCGGGAAGLKAEKYSLCFENRSFVFLQRNQSTEFQIPLMQHVEVPVPSAKKNELLLKLEAASINPVDWKVQKGMLRPFLPRKLPFIPVTDVAGVVADVGPGINGFQAGDQVVAMLNSFNGGGLAEYAVASENLTVKRPPEVSAAEGAGLPIAAGTALQALRTIGAKFDGTGKPMNVLVTAASGGVGLYAVQLAKRAGLHVTATCGARNVELVKSLGADEVLDYRTPEGATLQSPSGKKYDGVVHCTVGTSWSTFEPVLAATGKVIDITPNLTAILKSALHSVTFARKRLVPLLLSPNKADLEFLVGLLKDGKLETLIDSRFPLSEVSKAWEKSIEGHATGKIIVEMGD
;
A
#
# COMPACT_ATOMS: atom_id res chain seq x y z
N MET A 1 20.26 9.40 -40.97
CA MET A 1 19.44 9.49 -39.74
C MET A 1 20.39 9.84 -38.60
N ALA A 2 20.30 11.05 -38.07
CA ALA A 2 21.17 11.51 -36.99
C ALA A 2 20.80 10.80 -35.68
N ALA A 3 21.77 10.15 -35.05
CA ALA A 3 21.62 9.63 -33.70
C ALA A 3 21.37 10.83 -32.76
N ALA A 4 20.18 10.89 -32.17
CA ALA A 4 19.90 11.83 -31.11
C ALA A 4 20.87 11.54 -29.95
N SER A 5 21.80 12.46 -29.71
CA SER A 5 22.64 12.47 -28.52
C SER A 5 21.73 12.69 -27.31
N THR A 6 21.29 11.59 -26.71
CA THR A 6 20.68 11.59 -25.38
C THR A 6 21.73 12.12 -24.41
N LYS A 7 21.51 13.33 -23.87
CA LYS A 7 22.25 13.80 -22.70
C LYS A 7 21.97 12.81 -21.57
N THR A 8 22.88 11.87 -21.35
CA THR A 8 22.91 11.10 -20.11
C THR A 8 22.99 12.11 -18.97
N ALA A 9 22.05 12.02 -18.03
CA ALA A 9 22.17 12.79 -16.80
C ALA A 9 23.55 12.49 -16.19
N ASN A 10 24.22 13.49 -15.63
CA ASN A 10 25.47 13.25 -14.92
C ASN A 10 25.13 12.48 -13.62
N ILE A 11 25.11 11.15 -13.71
CA ILE A 11 24.75 10.26 -12.61
C ILE A 11 25.90 10.27 -11.61
N PRO A 12 25.68 10.67 -10.35
CA PRO A 12 26.74 10.69 -9.35
C PRO A 12 27.18 9.25 -9.00
N ALA A 13 28.41 9.12 -8.48
CA ALA A 13 28.91 7.82 -8.02
C ALA A 13 28.13 7.29 -6.82
N THR A 14 27.67 8.21 -5.96
CA THR A 14 26.94 7.93 -4.72
C THR A 14 25.64 8.74 -4.66
N MET A 15 24.74 8.31 -3.80
CA MET A 15 23.46 8.95 -3.52
C MET A 15 23.13 8.86 -2.03
N ARG A 16 22.32 9.81 -1.56
CA ARG A 16 21.65 9.74 -0.26
C ARG A 16 20.55 8.68 -0.30
N ALA A 17 20.47 7.90 0.76
CA ALA A 17 19.39 6.94 0.98
C ALA A 17 19.08 6.82 2.47
N VAL A 18 17.93 6.22 2.77
CA VAL A 18 17.57 5.83 4.13
C VAL A 18 17.29 4.34 4.18
N GLN A 19 17.97 3.64 5.08
CA GLN A 19 17.89 2.19 5.22
C GLN A 19 17.68 1.77 6.67
N TYR A 20 17.35 0.50 6.88
CA TYR A 20 17.46 -0.15 8.19
C TYR A 20 18.32 -1.42 8.08
N ASP A 21 19.04 -1.76 9.15
CA ASP A 21 19.98 -2.88 9.21
C ASP A 21 19.37 -4.17 9.79
N SER A 22 18.15 -4.08 10.34
CA SER A 22 17.48 -5.14 11.06
C SER A 22 15.97 -5.06 10.92
N CYS A 23 15.28 -6.19 11.09
CA CYS A 23 13.82 -6.22 11.15
C CYS A 23 13.36 -6.66 12.54
N GLY A 24 12.38 -5.95 13.10
CA GLY A 24 11.88 -6.16 14.47
C GLY A 24 12.80 -5.56 15.52
N GLY A 25 12.22 -5.02 16.59
CA GLY A 25 12.94 -4.36 17.67
C GLY A 25 14.01 -5.26 18.29
N GLY A 26 15.20 -4.69 18.46
CA GLY A 26 16.30 -5.13 19.31
C GLY A 26 16.43 -6.64 19.54
N ALA A 27 17.27 -7.29 18.74
CA ALA A 27 18.29 -8.12 19.34
C ALA A 27 19.29 -7.20 20.07
N ALA A 28 18.87 -6.60 21.17
CA ALA A 28 19.81 -6.23 22.22
C ALA A 28 20.28 -7.55 22.84
N GLY A 29 21.36 -8.10 22.28
CA GLY A 29 22.22 -9.09 22.91
C GLY A 29 21.55 -10.26 23.62
N LEU A 30 21.09 -11.27 22.87
CA LEU A 30 21.43 -12.64 23.30
C LEU A 30 22.91 -12.85 22.98
N LYS A 31 23.78 -12.22 23.79
CA LYS A 31 24.99 -12.93 24.18
C LYS A 31 24.49 -14.22 24.80
N ALA A 32 24.99 -15.34 24.27
CA ALA A 32 24.83 -16.62 24.88
C ALA A 32 25.20 -16.52 26.37
N GLU A 33 24.21 -16.58 27.24
CA GLU A 33 24.34 -17.11 28.60
C GLU A 33 22.95 -17.30 29.19
N LYS A 34 22.69 -18.53 29.67
CA LYS A 34 21.65 -18.89 30.66
C LYS A 34 20.19 -18.75 30.19
N TYR A 35 19.42 -19.80 29.85
CA TYR A 35 19.33 -21.14 30.43
C TYR A 35 18.61 -22.12 29.47
N SER A 36 18.99 -23.39 29.59
CA SER A 36 18.39 -24.57 28.95
C SER A 36 16.93 -24.79 29.38
N LEU A 37 16.16 -25.42 28.48
CA LEU A 37 14.93 -26.14 28.80
C LEU A 37 15.14 -27.06 30.02
N CYS A 38 14.25 -26.95 31.01
CA CYS A 38 13.94 -28.02 31.95
C CYS A 38 12.42 -28.14 32.03
N PHE A 39 11.89 -29.22 31.46
CA PHE A 39 10.59 -29.76 31.81
C PHE A 39 10.73 -30.42 33.18
N GLU A 40 10.10 -29.87 34.22
CA GLU A 40 9.63 -30.67 35.36
C GLU A 40 8.69 -29.88 36.29
N ASN A 41 7.52 -30.50 36.53
CA ASN A 41 6.59 -30.33 37.66
C ASN A 41 5.85 -29.00 37.92
N ARG A 42 4.53 -29.12 37.71
CA ARG A 42 3.39 -28.49 38.42
C ARG A 42 3.72 -27.30 39.33
N SER A 43 3.45 -26.09 38.86
CA SER A 43 2.73 -25.03 39.60
C SER A 43 2.42 -23.84 38.68
N PHE A 44 1.16 -23.39 38.66
CA PHE A 44 0.75 -22.15 38.02
C PHE A 44 1.25 -20.97 38.86
N VAL A 45 2.04 -20.07 38.27
CA VAL A 45 2.35 -18.76 38.86
C VAL A 45 1.80 -17.68 37.94
N PHE A 46 0.91 -16.86 38.49
CA PHE A 46 0.37 -15.66 37.84
C PHE A 46 1.53 -14.70 37.50
N LEU A 47 1.70 -14.37 36.22
CA LEU A 47 2.57 -13.27 35.79
C LEU A 47 1.80 -11.96 35.83
N GLN A 48 2.19 -11.12 36.78
CA GLN A 48 1.85 -9.70 36.87
C GLN A 48 2.24 -9.00 35.57
N ARG A 49 1.28 -8.32 34.95
CA ARG A 49 1.47 -7.48 33.77
C ARG A 49 2.06 -6.14 34.23
N ASN A 50 3.38 -5.98 34.13
CA ASN A 50 4.04 -4.68 34.18
C ASN A 50 5.42 -4.75 33.52
N GLN A 51 5.49 -4.35 32.25
CA GLN A 51 6.52 -3.48 31.67
C GLN A 51 6.14 -3.20 30.22
N SER A 52 6.00 -1.92 29.90
CA SER A 52 5.86 -1.38 28.55
C SER A 52 7.06 -1.80 27.70
N THR A 53 6.89 -2.83 26.87
CA THR A 53 7.78 -3.04 25.73
C THR A 53 7.44 -1.97 24.69
N GLU A 54 8.00 -0.78 24.86
CA GLU A 54 8.19 0.13 23.73
C GLU A 54 8.98 -0.65 22.68
N PHE A 55 8.28 -1.10 21.64
CA PHE A 55 8.92 -1.65 20.46
C PHE A 55 9.78 -0.52 19.88
N GLN A 56 11.08 -0.54 20.17
CA GLN A 56 12.02 0.32 19.46
C GLN A 56 11.97 -0.08 17.99
N ILE A 57 11.38 0.78 17.18
CA ILE A 57 11.39 0.67 15.71
C ILE A 57 12.86 0.65 15.30
N PRO A 58 13.32 -0.29 14.45
CA PRO A 58 14.68 -0.27 13.94
C PRO A 58 15.02 1.12 13.42
N LEU A 59 16.14 1.67 13.88
CA LEU A 59 16.54 3.05 13.56
C LEU A 59 16.67 3.20 12.04
N MET A 60 15.90 4.12 11.47
CA MET A 60 16.09 4.55 10.09
C MET A 60 17.41 5.33 10.01
N GLN A 61 18.34 4.82 9.21
CA GLN A 61 19.70 5.35 9.08
C GLN A 61 19.86 6.08 7.75
N HIS A 62 20.22 7.35 7.81
CA HIS A 62 20.66 8.10 6.64
C HIS A 62 22.07 7.66 6.25
N VAL A 63 22.24 7.31 4.99
CA VAL A 63 23.49 6.77 4.46
C VAL A 63 23.79 7.37 3.09
N GLU A 64 25.07 7.34 2.73
CA GLU A 64 25.53 7.57 1.37
C GLU A 64 25.97 6.23 0.78
N VAL A 65 25.36 5.85 -0.35
CA VAL A 65 25.56 4.53 -0.98
C VAL A 65 25.81 4.70 -2.47
N PRO A 66 26.48 3.73 -3.15
CA PRO A 66 26.66 3.80 -4.59
C PRO A 66 25.33 3.85 -5.35
N VAL A 67 25.27 4.65 -6.42
CA VAL A 67 24.12 4.63 -7.32
C VAL A 67 24.08 3.28 -8.06
N PRO A 68 22.95 2.54 -8.03
CA PRO A 68 22.85 1.28 -8.74
C PRO A 68 22.85 1.49 -10.26
N SER A 69 23.36 0.52 -11.01
CA SER A 69 23.24 0.51 -12.47
C SER A 69 22.00 -0.27 -12.92
N ALA A 70 21.31 0.21 -13.96
CA ALA A 70 20.20 -0.51 -14.57
C ALA A 70 20.72 -1.77 -15.30
N LYS A 71 20.14 -2.94 -15.00
CA LYS A 71 20.44 -4.19 -15.72
C LYS A 71 19.44 -4.39 -16.87
N LYS A 72 19.53 -5.56 -17.52
CA LYS A 72 18.62 -5.93 -18.61
C LYS A 72 17.15 -5.76 -18.19
N ASN A 73 16.35 -5.09 -19.02
CA ASN A 73 14.94 -4.78 -18.80
C ASN A 73 14.64 -3.93 -17.54
N GLU A 74 15.64 -3.19 -17.06
CA GLU A 74 15.50 -2.26 -15.93
C GLU A 74 15.78 -0.82 -16.37
N LEU A 75 15.25 0.12 -15.59
CA LEU A 75 15.41 1.55 -15.73
C LEU A 75 16.09 2.07 -14.47
N LEU A 76 17.09 2.94 -14.61
CA LEU A 76 17.58 3.74 -13.50
C LEU A 76 16.74 5.00 -13.44
N LEU A 77 16.08 5.23 -12.31
CA LEU A 77 15.25 6.40 -12.08
C LEU A 77 15.97 7.35 -11.14
N LYS A 78 16.00 8.64 -11.48
CA LYS A 78 16.20 9.72 -10.52
C LYS A 78 14.86 10.01 -9.87
N LEU A 79 14.71 9.68 -8.60
CA LEU A 79 13.44 9.77 -7.89
C LEU A 79 13.10 11.24 -7.58
N GLU A 80 11.84 11.59 -7.74
CA GLU A 80 11.28 12.89 -7.36
C GLU A 80 10.41 12.74 -6.10
N ALA A 81 9.63 11.66 -6.04
CA ALA A 81 8.77 11.35 -4.91
C ALA A 81 8.63 9.83 -4.69
N ALA A 82 8.39 9.45 -3.44
CA ALA A 82 8.05 8.10 -3.02
C ALA A 82 6.84 8.12 -2.06
N SER A 83 6.08 7.04 -1.97
CA SER A 83 4.95 6.95 -1.04
C SER A 83 5.10 5.84 -0.04
N ILE A 84 4.97 6.18 1.25
CA ILE A 84 5.00 5.21 2.34
C ILE A 84 3.63 4.53 2.44
N ASN A 85 3.66 3.21 2.56
CA ASN A 85 2.51 2.35 2.78
C ASN A 85 2.68 1.56 4.09
N PRO A 86 1.58 1.12 4.73
CA PRO A 86 1.68 0.31 5.95
C PRO A 86 2.47 -1.00 5.78
N VAL A 87 2.57 -1.54 4.56
CA VAL A 87 3.38 -2.73 4.29
C VAL A 87 4.87 -2.48 4.56
N ASP A 88 5.36 -1.25 4.35
CA ASP A 88 6.77 -0.92 4.47
C ASP A 88 7.27 -1.08 5.92
N TRP A 89 6.55 -0.47 6.88
CA TRP A 89 6.89 -0.65 8.29
C TRP A 89 6.54 -2.05 8.82
N LYS A 90 5.57 -2.78 8.22
CA LYS A 90 5.30 -4.19 8.58
C LYS A 90 6.45 -5.11 8.17
N VAL A 91 7.05 -4.88 7.00
CA VAL A 91 8.28 -5.56 6.57
C VAL A 91 9.42 -5.23 7.53
N GLN A 92 9.59 -3.96 7.88
CA GLN A 92 10.59 -3.54 8.88
C GLN A 92 10.33 -4.18 10.26
N LYS A 93 9.09 -4.37 10.69
CA LYS A 93 8.77 -5.08 11.94
C LYS A 93 8.97 -6.61 11.85
N GLY A 94 9.39 -7.13 10.70
CA GLY A 94 9.64 -8.56 10.48
C GLY A 94 8.37 -9.39 10.28
N MET A 95 7.21 -8.77 10.08
CA MET A 95 5.93 -9.48 9.94
C MET A 95 5.83 -10.35 8.69
N LEU A 96 6.70 -10.11 7.69
CA LEU A 96 6.76 -10.86 6.44
C LEU A 96 8.01 -11.76 6.37
N ARG A 97 8.71 -11.99 7.49
CA ARG A 97 9.82 -12.96 7.52
C ARG A 97 9.31 -14.40 7.36
N PRO A 98 10.09 -15.29 6.70
CA PRO A 98 11.41 -15.06 6.10
C PRO A 98 11.38 -14.52 4.66
N PHE A 99 10.22 -14.16 4.12
CA PHE A 99 10.06 -13.79 2.71
C PHE A 99 10.63 -12.41 2.37
N LEU A 100 10.48 -11.43 3.26
CA LEU A 100 10.94 -10.05 3.07
C LEU A 100 11.58 -9.45 4.35
N PRO A 101 12.58 -8.55 4.21
CA PRO A 101 13.37 -8.31 3.00
C PRO A 101 14.35 -9.47 2.74
N ARG A 102 14.85 -9.60 1.50
CA ARG A 102 15.82 -10.67 1.16
C ARG A 102 17.19 -10.46 1.79
N LYS A 103 17.62 -9.21 1.89
CA LYS A 103 18.95 -8.82 2.36
C LYS A 103 18.84 -7.59 3.25
N LEU A 104 19.71 -7.55 4.26
CA LEU A 104 19.96 -6.38 5.09
C LEU A 104 21.41 -5.90 4.85
N PRO A 105 21.70 -4.59 5.01
CA PRO A 105 20.73 -3.51 5.21
C PRO A 105 19.79 -3.31 4.01
N PHE A 106 18.63 -2.70 4.23
CA PHE A 106 17.56 -2.59 3.25
C PHE A 106 17.03 -1.16 3.15
N ILE A 107 16.99 -0.62 1.93
CA ILE A 107 16.34 0.66 1.60
C ILE A 107 14.87 0.34 1.28
N PRO A 108 13.89 0.77 2.09
CA PRO A 108 12.50 0.35 1.89
C PRO A 108 11.74 1.27 0.94
N VAL A 109 10.41 1.07 0.88
CA VAL A 109 9.46 1.74 -0.02
C VAL A 109 9.60 1.27 -1.47
N THR A 110 8.45 1.14 -2.13
CA THR A 110 8.38 0.66 -3.52
C THR A 110 7.56 1.53 -4.45
N ASP A 111 6.65 2.35 -3.92
CA ASP A 111 5.84 3.25 -4.73
C ASP A 111 6.65 4.51 -5.02
N VAL A 112 6.98 4.78 -6.29
CA VAL A 112 7.85 5.90 -6.67
C VAL A 112 7.39 6.60 -7.94
N ALA A 113 7.78 7.87 -8.08
CA ALA A 113 7.74 8.61 -9.32
C ALA A 113 9.03 9.40 -9.51
N GLY A 114 9.45 9.57 -10.75
CA GLY A 114 10.71 10.24 -11.05
C GLY A 114 10.95 10.38 -12.55
N VAL A 115 12.22 10.57 -12.88
CA VAL A 115 12.69 10.72 -14.26
C VAL A 115 13.66 9.60 -14.58
N VAL A 116 13.55 9.00 -15.76
CA VAL A 116 14.52 8.01 -16.25
C VAL A 116 15.88 8.70 -16.41
N ALA A 117 16.88 8.23 -15.65
CA ALA A 117 18.25 8.70 -15.73
C ALA A 117 19.08 7.88 -16.73
N ASP A 118 18.84 6.56 -16.77
CA ASP A 118 19.48 5.63 -17.70
C ASP A 118 18.58 4.42 -17.96
N VAL A 119 18.83 3.71 -19.07
CA VAL A 119 18.08 2.53 -19.48
C VAL A 119 19.01 1.33 -19.67
N GLY A 120 18.64 0.20 -19.08
CA GLY A 120 19.39 -1.03 -19.25
C GLY A 120 19.16 -1.67 -20.63
N PRO A 121 19.97 -2.68 -20.99
CA PRO A 121 19.82 -3.38 -22.26
C PRO A 121 18.43 -3.98 -22.45
N GLY A 122 17.89 -3.89 -23.67
CA GLY A 122 16.59 -4.48 -24.05
C GLY A 122 15.37 -3.59 -23.83
N ILE A 123 15.54 -2.43 -23.21
CA ILE A 123 14.49 -1.41 -23.09
C ILE A 123 14.25 -0.74 -24.43
N ASN A 124 13.00 -0.67 -24.86
CA ASN A 124 12.60 0.06 -26.08
C ASN A 124 11.49 1.10 -25.83
N GLY A 125 10.73 0.99 -24.73
CA GLY A 125 9.61 1.91 -24.42
C GLY A 125 9.99 3.19 -23.67
N PHE A 126 11.25 3.30 -23.24
CA PHE A 126 11.73 4.39 -22.39
C PHE A 126 13.12 4.87 -22.82
N GLN A 127 13.40 6.13 -22.49
CA GLN A 127 14.67 6.81 -22.72
C GLN A 127 14.95 7.78 -21.55
N ALA A 128 16.20 8.20 -21.40
CA ALA A 128 16.57 9.21 -20.42
C ALA A 128 15.74 10.50 -20.60
N GLY A 129 15.30 11.09 -19.49
CA GLY A 129 14.44 12.27 -19.45
C GLY A 129 12.94 12.00 -19.40
N ASP A 130 12.50 10.75 -19.62
CA ASP A 130 11.09 10.39 -19.47
C ASP A 130 10.64 10.50 -18.01
N GLN A 131 9.50 11.16 -17.78
CA GLN A 131 8.82 11.15 -16.49
C GLN A 131 8.03 9.85 -16.36
N VAL A 132 8.13 9.20 -15.19
CA VAL A 132 7.53 7.88 -14.95
C VAL A 132 6.93 7.73 -13.54
N VAL A 133 5.99 6.81 -13.44
CA VAL A 133 5.51 6.22 -12.18
C VAL A 133 5.89 4.75 -12.19
N ALA A 134 6.38 4.23 -11.07
CA ALA A 134 6.78 2.83 -10.96
C ALA A 134 6.43 2.22 -9.60
N MET A 135 6.26 0.90 -9.61
CA MET A 135 6.34 0.08 -8.41
C MET A 135 7.65 -0.71 -8.43
N LEU A 136 8.54 -0.41 -7.50
CA LEU A 136 9.80 -1.14 -7.33
C LEU A 136 9.53 -2.56 -6.83
N ASN A 137 10.53 -3.42 -7.00
CA ASN A 137 10.46 -4.79 -6.53
C ASN A 137 10.54 -4.85 -4.99
N SER A 138 9.50 -5.37 -4.33
CA SER A 138 9.44 -5.49 -2.86
C SER A 138 10.59 -6.28 -2.24
N PHE A 139 11.24 -7.18 -2.99
CA PHE A 139 12.42 -7.91 -2.52
C PHE A 139 13.66 -7.03 -2.35
N ASN A 140 13.77 -5.96 -3.14
CA ASN A 140 14.94 -5.07 -3.19
C ASN A 140 14.66 -3.67 -2.62
N GLY A 141 13.40 -3.23 -2.64
CA GLY A 141 13.03 -1.88 -2.22
C GLY A 141 13.71 -0.80 -3.06
N GLY A 142 14.14 0.28 -2.42
CA GLY A 142 14.90 1.37 -3.03
C GLY A 142 14.17 2.72 -3.07
N GLY A 143 12.91 2.79 -2.61
CA GLY A 143 12.10 3.99 -2.72
C GLY A 143 12.53 5.15 -1.82
N LEU A 144 13.25 4.89 -0.73
CA LEU A 144 13.83 5.94 0.12
C LEU A 144 15.28 6.27 -0.27
N ALA A 145 15.50 6.65 -1.52
CA ALA A 145 16.80 7.08 -2.03
C ALA A 145 16.64 8.08 -3.18
N GLU A 146 17.71 8.79 -3.54
CA GLU A 146 17.67 9.72 -4.68
C GLU A 146 17.59 9.01 -6.04
N TYR A 147 18.08 7.76 -6.13
CA TYR A 147 17.96 6.92 -7.31
C TYR A 147 17.51 5.51 -6.96
N ALA A 148 16.77 4.88 -7.87
CA ALA A 148 16.33 3.50 -7.73
C ALA A 148 16.23 2.79 -9.07
N VAL A 149 16.32 1.47 -9.04
CA VAL A 149 16.16 0.62 -10.22
C VAL A 149 14.74 0.07 -10.28
N ALA A 150 14.05 0.35 -11.38
CA ALA A 150 12.69 -0.13 -11.65
C ALA A 150 12.67 -1.13 -12.81
N SER A 151 11.75 -2.08 -12.78
CA SER A 151 11.50 -2.94 -13.93
C SER A 151 10.61 -2.24 -14.95
N GLU A 152 10.89 -2.43 -16.25
CA GLU A 152 10.03 -1.93 -17.34
C GLU A 152 8.57 -2.40 -17.22
N ASN A 153 8.37 -3.61 -16.70
CA ASN A 153 7.06 -4.24 -16.55
C ASN A 153 6.20 -3.66 -15.42
N LEU A 154 6.79 -2.82 -14.57
CA LEU A 154 6.09 -2.13 -13.47
C LEU A 154 6.34 -0.62 -13.53
N THR A 155 6.66 -0.10 -14.71
CA THR A 155 6.90 1.31 -14.96
C THR A 155 6.00 1.79 -16.09
N VAL A 156 5.39 2.97 -15.91
CA VAL A 156 4.53 3.63 -16.88
C VAL A 156 4.93 5.09 -17.02
N LYS A 157 4.63 5.70 -18.17
CA LYS A 157 4.88 7.14 -18.37
C LYS A 157 4.00 7.95 -17.42
N ARG A 158 4.61 8.95 -16.78
CA ARG A 158 3.90 9.98 -16.02
C ARG A 158 3.63 11.15 -16.96
N PRO A 159 2.36 11.45 -17.27
CA PRO A 159 2.04 12.60 -18.09
C PRO A 159 2.22 13.90 -17.28
N PRO A 160 2.46 15.05 -17.92
CA PRO A 160 2.80 16.30 -17.24
C PRO A 160 1.71 16.82 -16.30
N GLU A 161 0.45 16.43 -16.52
CA GLU A 161 -0.69 16.77 -15.67
C GLU A 161 -0.66 16.08 -14.30
N VAL A 162 0.10 14.98 -14.18
CA VAL A 162 0.20 14.18 -12.94
C VAL A 162 1.51 14.53 -12.26
N SER A 163 1.47 15.14 -11.07
CA SER A 163 2.67 15.42 -10.30
C SER A 163 3.37 14.15 -9.83
N ALA A 164 4.68 14.24 -9.51
CA ALA A 164 5.42 13.08 -9.01
C ALA A 164 4.80 12.54 -7.70
N ALA A 165 4.37 13.42 -6.81
CA ALA A 165 3.73 13.02 -5.55
C ALA A 165 2.40 12.28 -5.77
N GLU A 166 1.55 12.76 -6.68
CA GLU A 166 0.29 12.07 -7.00
C GLU A 166 0.54 10.71 -7.65
N GLY A 167 1.49 10.66 -8.59
CA GLY A 167 1.90 9.44 -9.28
C GLY A 167 2.48 8.41 -8.31
N ALA A 168 3.40 8.81 -7.43
CA ALA A 168 3.96 7.94 -6.39
C ALA A 168 2.88 7.47 -5.40
N GLY A 169 1.76 8.17 -5.25
CA GLY A 169 0.68 7.75 -4.37
C GLY A 169 -0.18 6.60 -4.90
N LEU A 170 -0.04 6.21 -6.17
CA LEU A 170 -0.90 5.22 -6.83
C LEU A 170 -0.52 3.75 -6.61
N PRO A 171 0.73 3.29 -6.82
CA PRO A 171 0.95 1.92 -7.28
C PRO A 171 0.41 0.83 -6.35
N ILE A 172 0.75 0.84 -5.06
CA ILE A 172 0.17 -0.10 -4.10
C ILE A 172 -1.30 0.24 -3.82
N ALA A 173 -1.57 1.49 -3.46
CA ALA A 173 -2.85 1.83 -2.84
C ALA A 173 -4.02 1.82 -3.83
N ALA A 174 -3.88 2.50 -4.97
CA ALA A 174 -4.88 2.54 -6.02
C ALA A 174 -4.95 1.19 -6.77
N GLY A 175 -3.81 0.52 -6.97
CA GLY A 175 -3.77 -0.83 -7.54
C GLY A 175 -4.56 -1.84 -6.70
N THR A 176 -4.41 -1.78 -5.37
CA THR A 176 -5.15 -2.64 -4.44
C THR A 176 -6.65 -2.35 -4.51
N ALA A 177 -7.04 -1.07 -4.50
CA ALA A 177 -8.44 -0.68 -4.62
C ALA A 177 -9.08 -1.17 -5.93
N LEU A 178 -8.37 -1.00 -7.05
CA LEU A 178 -8.82 -1.44 -8.37
C LEU A 178 -9.04 -2.97 -8.42
N GLN A 179 -8.08 -3.74 -7.94
CA GLN A 179 -8.17 -5.20 -7.94
C GLN A 179 -9.24 -5.73 -6.97
N ALA A 180 -9.43 -5.08 -5.82
CA ALA A 180 -10.50 -5.42 -4.90
C ALA A 180 -11.88 -5.21 -5.54
N LEU A 181 -12.09 -4.07 -6.20
CA LEU A 181 -13.33 -3.78 -6.90
C LEU A 181 -13.58 -4.76 -8.06
N ARG A 182 -12.56 -5.10 -8.84
CA ARG A 182 -12.71 -6.13 -9.90
C ARG A 182 -13.05 -7.51 -9.33
N THR A 183 -12.52 -7.86 -8.16
CA THR A 183 -12.78 -9.17 -7.52
C THR A 183 -14.22 -9.32 -7.03
N ILE A 184 -14.85 -8.22 -6.61
CA ILE A 184 -16.29 -8.19 -6.31
C ILE A 184 -17.16 -8.11 -7.58
N GLY A 185 -16.57 -7.93 -8.76
CA GLY A 185 -17.26 -7.92 -10.05
C GLY A 185 -17.51 -6.54 -10.64
N ALA A 186 -16.89 -5.48 -10.10
CA ALA A 186 -16.99 -4.15 -10.67
C ALA A 186 -16.38 -4.12 -12.08
N LYS A 187 -17.03 -3.38 -12.98
CA LYS A 187 -16.55 -3.13 -14.33
C LYS A 187 -16.45 -1.63 -14.56
N PHE A 188 -15.42 -1.24 -15.32
CA PHE A 188 -15.10 0.16 -15.60
C PHE A 188 -15.40 0.55 -17.06
N ASP A 189 -15.98 -0.37 -17.82
CA ASP A 189 -16.35 -0.20 -19.24
C ASP A 189 -17.83 0.23 -19.43
N GLY A 190 -18.54 0.51 -18.33
CA GLY A 190 -19.97 0.86 -18.35
C GLY A 190 -20.91 -0.34 -18.52
N THR A 191 -20.41 -1.57 -18.65
CA THR A 191 -21.22 -2.80 -18.75
C THR A 191 -21.46 -3.49 -17.40
N GLY A 192 -21.09 -2.80 -16.31
CA GLY A 192 -21.30 -3.26 -14.94
C GLY A 192 -22.78 -3.36 -14.59
N LYS A 193 -23.12 -4.31 -13.72
CA LYS A 193 -24.45 -4.33 -13.08
C LYS A 193 -24.44 -3.38 -11.88
N PRO A 194 -25.59 -2.80 -11.51
CA PRO A 194 -25.70 -2.07 -10.25
C PRO A 194 -25.33 -2.99 -9.08
N MET A 195 -24.48 -2.50 -8.18
CA MET A 195 -24.08 -3.21 -6.95
C MET A 195 -24.00 -2.23 -5.79
N ASN A 196 -24.29 -2.71 -4.58
CA ASN A 196 -24.05 -1.97 -3.35
C ASN A 196 -22.72 -2.42 -2.77
N VAL A 197 -21.82 -1.48 -2.54
CA VAL A 197 -20.46 -1.76 -2.06
C VAL A 197 -20.20 -1.02 -0.76
N LEU A 198 -19.66 -1.74 0.22
CA LEU A 198 -19.10 -1.15 1.43
C LEU A 198 -17.59 -0.95 1.28
N VAL A 199 -17.08 0.23 1.60
CA VAL A 199 -15.64 0.51 1.71
C VAL A 199 -15.32 0.86 3.17
N THR A 200 -14.51 0.04 3.86
CA THR A 200 -14.11 0.36 5.24
C THR A 200 -12.83 1.19 5.28
N ALA A 201 -12.65 2.03 6.31
CA ALA A 201 -11.53 3.00 6.40
C ALA A 201 -11.38 3.83 5.12
N ALA A 202 -12.49 4.33 4.60
CA ALA A 202 -12.60 5.00 3.31
C ALA A 202 -11.77 6.28 3.18
N SER A 203 -11.30 6.84 4.28
CA SER A 203 -10.40 8.02 4.28
C SER A 203 -8.91 7.67 4.30
N GLY A 204 -8.56 6.39 4.45
CA GLY A 204 -7.18 5.92 4.40
C GLY A 204 -6.67 5.73 2.96
N GLY A 205 -5.38 5.42 2.83
CA GLY A 205 -4.69 5.37 1.54
C GLY A 205 -5.35 4.51 0.44
N VAL A 206 -5.85 3.32 0.77
CA VAL A 206 -6.58 2.46 -0.20
C VAL A 206 -8.05 2.86 -0.31
N GLY A 207 -8.67 3.18 0.82
CA GLY A 207 -10.10 3.48 0.92
C GLY A 207 -10.51 4.66 0.03
N LEU A 208 -9.68 5.71 -0.04
CA LEU A 208 -10.00 6.91 -0.83
C LEU A 208 -10.10 6.59 -2.32
N TYR A 209 -9.22 5.71 -2.83
CA TYR A 209 -9.26 5.28 -4.22
C TYR A 209 -10.42 4.33 -4.44
N ALA A 210 -10.70 3.44 -3.48
CA ALA A 210 -11.82 2.49 -3.58
C ALA A 210 -13.17 3.21 -3.69
N VAL A 211 -13.40 4.28 -2.93
CA VAL A 211 -14.63 5.10 -3.04
C VAL A 211 -14.75 5.71 -4.44
N GLN A 212 -13.71 6.42 -4.89
CA GLN A 212 -13.71 7.09 -6.19
C GLN A 212 -13.89 6.10 -7.34
N LEU A 213 -13.14 5.00 -7.34
CA LEU A 213 -13.21 3.96 -8.36
C LEU A 213 -14.56 3.23 -8.35
N ALA A 214 -15.12 2.93 -7.17
CA ALA A 214 -16.45 2.31 -7.08
C ALA A 214 -17.52 3.24 -7.66
N LYS A 215 -17.45 4.54 -7.36
CA LYS A 215 -18.39 5.52 -7.91
C LYS A 215 -18.26 5.63 -9.43
N ARG A 216 -17.03 5.62 -9.96
CA ARG A 216 -16.76 5.60 -11.40
C ARG A 216 -17.25 4.33 -12.09
N ALA A 217 -17.25 3.19 -11.40
CA ALA A 217 -17.86 1.95 -11.87
C ALA A 217 -19.40 1.95 -11.79
N GLY A 218 -20.03 3.06 -11.41
CA GLY A 218 -21.49 3.20 -11.32
C GLY A 218 -22.11 2.47 -10.12
N LEU A 219 -21.31 2.19 -9.09
CA LEU A 219 -21.77 1.44 -7.91
C LEU A 219 -22.34 2.40 -6.85
N HIS A 220 -23.22 1.87 -6.00
CA HIS A 220 -23.71 2.57 -4.82
C HIS A 220 -22.74 2.34 -3.66
N VAL A 221 -22.14 3.41 -3.15
CA VAL A 221 -21.02 3.33 -2.21
C VAL A 221 -21.46 3.70 -0.81
N THR A 222 -21.44 2.74 0.10
CA THR A 222 -21.45 2.99 1.55
C THR A 222 -20.02 2.98 2.05
N ALA A 223 -19.61 3.97 2.83
CA ALA A 223 -18.24 4.13 3.28
C ALA A 223 -18.17 4.26 4.81
N THR A 224 -17.15 3.68 5.43
CA THR A 224 -16.88 3.92 6.87
C THR A 224 -15.64 4.76 7.06
N CYS A 225 -15.74 5.79 7.90
CA CYS A 225 -14.61 6.64 8.29
C CYS A 225 -14.85 7.19 9.71
N GLY A 226 -13.89 7.92 10.27
CA GLY A 226 -14.15 8.66 11.51
C GLY A 226 -14.96 9.92 11.20
N ALA A 227 -15.72 10.43 12.17
CA ALA A 227 -16.56 11.63 12.04
C ALA A 227 -15.90 12.80 11.28
N ARG A 228 -14.63 13.09 11.57
CA ARG A 228 -13.88 14.20 10.94
C ARG A 228 -13.74 14.10 9.41
N ASN A 229 -13.87 12.89 8.84
CA ASN A 229 -13.64 12.62 7.42
C ASN A 229 -14.94 12.37 6.65
N VAL A 230 -16.12 12.56 7.26
CA VAL A 230 -17.41 12.27 6.63
C VAL A 230 -17.64 13.10 5.37
N GLU A 231 -17.45 14.42 5.45
CA GLU A 231 -17.68 15.30 4.30
C GLU A 231 -16.66 15.08 3.18
N LEU A 232 -15.41 14.79 3.54
CA LEU A 232 -14.38 14.37 2.58
C LEU A 232 -14.79 13.10 1.82
N VAL A 233 -15.21 12.06 2.54
CA VAL A 233 -15.56 10.78 1.91
C VAL A 233 -16.82 10.92 1.03
N LYS A 234 -17.77 11.77 1.41
CA LYS A 234 -18.90 12.14 0.55
C LYS A 234 -18.44 12.86 -0.72
N SER A 235 -17.52 13.83 -0.61
CA SER A 235 -17.02 14.57 -1.78
C SER A 235 -16.26 13.66 -2.76
N LEU A 236 -15.66 12.57 -2.27
CA LEU A 236 -15.03 11.53 -3.10
C LEU A 236 -16.02 10.60 -3.81
N GLY A 237 -17.31 10.68 -3.48
CA GLY A 237 -18.38 9.95 -4.17
C GLY A 237 -19.11 8.90 -3.34
N ALA A 238 -18.92 8.85 -2.02
CA ALA A 238 -19.73 7.99 -1.17
C ALA A 238 -21.20 8.47 -1.15
N ASP A 239 -22.13 7.54 -1.39
CA ASP A 239 -23.57 7.79 -1.33
C ASP A 239 -24.08 7.78 0.13
N GLU A 240 -23.48 6.92 0.96
CA GLU A 240 -23.76 6.79 2.38
C GLU A 240 -22.46 6.76 3.17
N VAL A 241 -22.43 7.38 4.35
CA VAL A 241 -21.25 7.36 5.22
C VAL A 241 -21.63 6.97 6.64
N LEU A 242 -20.86 6.06 7.23
CA LEU A 242 -21.00 5.56 8.59
C LEU A 242 -19.78 5.97 9.42
N ASP A 243 -20.00 6.61 10.57
CA ASP A 243 -18.94 6.79 11.56
C ASP A 243 -18.70 5.47 12.29
N TYR A 244 -17.54 4.85 12.09
CA TYR A 244 -17.22 3.54 12.67
C TYR A 244 -17.21 3.53 14.22
N ARG A 245 -17.18 4.71 14.86
CA ARG A 245 -17.23 4.84 16.33
C ARG A 245 -18.65 4.83 16.89
N THR A 246 -19.66 4.95 16.03
CA THR A 246 -21.07 4.88 16.42
C THR A 246 -21.56 3.44 16.45
N PRO A 247 -22.60 3.10 17.25
CA PRO A 247 -23.21 1.77 17.22
C PRO A 247 -23.65 1.36 15.81
N GLU A 248 -24.22 2.29 15.04
CA GLU A 248 -24.68 2.06 13.68
C GLU A 248 -23.50 1.69 12.77
N GLY A 249 -22.41 2.47 12.82
CA GLY A 249 -21.20 2.20 12.05
C GLY A 249 -20.47 0.92 12.48
N ALA A 250 -20.54 0.54 13.75
CA ALA A 250 -19.95 -0.71 14.25
C ALA A 250 -20.65 -1.96 13.67
N THR A 251 -21.96 -1.88 13.40
CA THR A 251 -22.71 -2.97 12.75
C THR A 251 -22.49 -3.05 11.24
N LEU A 252 -21.90 -2.00 10.65
CA LEU A 252 -21.72 -1.82 9.20
C LEU A 252 -23.04 -1.84 8.40
N GLN A 253 -24.19 -1.72 9.06
CA GLN A 253 -25.48 -1.75 8.38
C GLN A 253 -25.66 -0.48 7.53
N SER A 254 -25.98 -0.67 6.25
CA SER A 254 -26.27 0.45 5.36
C SER A 254 -27.48 1.25 5.89
N PRO A 255 -27.41 2.59 5.91
CA PRO A 255 -28.54 3.45 6.24
C PRO A 255 -29.81 3.17 5.41
N SER A 256 -29.68 2.80 4.14
CA SER A 256 -30.84 2.40 3.30
C SER A 256 -31.32 0.96 3.54
N GLY A 257 -30.68 0.20 4.43
CA GLY A 257 -31.02 -1.19 4.73
C GLY A 257 -30.60 -2.19 3.65
N LYS A 258 -29.97 -1.73 2.56
CA LYS A 258 -29.50 -2.59 1.48
C LYS A 258 -28.34 -3.47 1.95
N LYS A 259 -28.30 -4.70 1.43
CA LYS A 259 -27.18 -5.62 1.65
C LYS A 259 -26.08 -5.36 0.63
N TYR A 260 -24.83 -5.63 1.00
CA TYR A 260 -23.68 -5.40 0.14
C TYR A 260 -23.39 -6.60 -0.75
N ASP A 261 -23.26 -6.34 -2.05
CA ASP A 261 -22.78 -7.31 -3.03
C ASP A 261 -21.26 -7.48 -2.92
N GLY A 262 -20.56 -6.44 -2.46
CA GLY A 262 -19.12 -6.48 -2.20
C GLY A 262 -18.71 -5.59 -1.04
N VAL A 263 -17.65 -5.97 -0.34
CA VAL A 263 -16.98 -5.16 0.67
C VAL A 263 -15.51 -5.06 0.31
N VAL A 264 -15.00 -3.83 0.21
CA VAL A 264 -13.56 -3.56 0.18
C VAL A 264 -13.15 -3.22 1.63
N HIS A 265 -12.54 -4.18 2.29
CA HIS A 265 -12.19 -4.09 3.70
C HIS A 265 -10.75 -3.61 3.87
N CYS A 266 -10.58 -2.38 4.37
CA CYS A 266 -9.28 -1.75 4.59
C CYS A 266 -8.94 -1.52 6.08
N THR A 267 -9.75 -2.04 7.01
CA THR A 267 -9.49 -1.96 8.46
C THR A 267 -8.91 -3.27 8.97
N VAL A 268 -8.23 -3.21 10.12
CA VAL A 268 -7.75 -4.43 10.81
C VAL A 268 -8.73 -4.86 11.88
N GLY A 269 -8.79 -6.16 12.16
CA GLY A 269 -9.43 -6.69 13.37
C GLY A 269 -10.96 -6.81 13.33
N THR A 270 -11.61 -6.57 12.18
CA THR A 270 -13.05 -6.81 12.04
C THR A 270 -13.31 -8.31 11.79
N SER A 271 -14.23 -8.91 12.55
CA SER A 271 -14.55 -10.33 12.42
C SER A 271 -15.50 -10.61 11.25
N TRP A 272 -15.46 -11.83 10.70
CA TRP A 272 -16.41 -12.29 9.70
C TRP A 272 -17.88 -12.17 10.14
N SER A 273 -18.16 -12.38 11.43
CA SER A 273 -19.52 -12.27 11.99
C SER A 273 -20.11 -10.86 11.89
N THR A 274 -19.27 -9.84 11.70
CA THR A 274 -19.72 -8.46 11.45
C THR A 274 -20.17 -8.29 10.00
N PHE A 275 -19.49 -8.94 9.05
CA PHE A 275 -19.80 -8.83 7.62
C PHE A 275 -20.94 -9.73 7.18
N GLU A 276 -20.98 -10.97 7.66
CA GLU A 276 -21.93 -11.98 7.16
C GLU A 276 -23.40 -11.50 7.17
N PRO A 277 -23.91 -10.83 8.23
CA PRO A 277 -25.28 -10.35 8.25
C PRO A 277 -25.57 -9.26 7.23
N VAL A 278 -24.59 -8.43 6.86
CA VAL A 278 -24.76 -7.29 5.95
C VAL A 278 -24.50 -7.62 4.48
N LEU A 279 -23.95 -8.80 4.19
CA LEU A 279 -23.73 -9.28 2.81
C LEU A 279 -25.02 -9.75 2.12
N ALA A 280 -25.10 -9.47 0.82
CA ALA A 280 -26.06 -10.08 -0.09
C ALA A 280 -25.83 -11.59 -0.22
N ALA A 281 -26.76 -12.30 -0.87
CA ALA A 281 -26.76 -13.77 -0.93
C ALA A 281 -25.47 -14.39 -1.49
N THR A 282 -24.75 -13.67 -2.36
CA THR A 282 -23.47 -14.08 -2.95
C THR A 282 -22.33 -13.08 -2.69
N GLY A 283 -22.51 -12.24 -1.66
CA GLY A 283 -21.61 -11.14 -1.39
C GLY A 283 -20.20 -11.57 -0.99
N LYS A 284 -19.21 -10.75 -1.32
CA LYS A 284 -17.79 -11.01 -1.03
C LYS A 284 -17.18 -9.91 -0.17
N VAL A 285 -16.37 -10.29 0.81
CA VAL A 285 -15.47 -9.37 1.54
C VAL A 285 -14.07 -9.55 1.01
N ILE A 286 -13.53 -8.52 0.39
CA ILE A 286 -12.15 -8.48 -0.05
C ILE A 286 -11.32 -7.85 1.06
N ASP A 287 -10.52 -8.66 1.74
CA ASP A 287 -9.70 -8.25 2.87
C ASP A 287 -8.26 -7.98 2.43
N ILE A 288 -7.83 -6.73 2.50
CA ILE A 288 -6.47 -6.31 2.10
C ILE A 288 -5.47 -6.36 3.26
N THR A 289 -5.94 -6.67 4.46
CA THR A 289 -5.12 -6.83 5.67
C THR A 289 -5.38 -8.19 6.34
N PRO A 290 -5.33 -9.30 5.60
CA PRO A 290 -5.75 -10.59 6.12
C PRO A 290 -4.87 -11.04 7.27
N ASN A 291 -5.51 -11.47 8.35
CA ASN A 291 -4.86 -12.22 9.43
C ASN A 291 -5.04 -13.74 9.22
N LEU A 292 -4.41 -14.55 10.06
CA LEU A 292 -4.50 -16.01 9.96
C LEU A 292 -5.96 -16.52 10.00
N THR A 293 -6.80 -15.91 10.83
CA THR A 293 -8.23 -16.25 10.92
C THR A 293 -8.96 -15.98 9.60
N ALA A 294 -8.69 -14.85 8.95
CA ALA A 294 -9.24 -14.51 7.65
C ALA A 294 -8.80 -15.52 6.57
N ILE A 295 -7.52 -15.91 6.56
CA ILE A 295 -6.99 -16.90 5.62
C ILE A 295 -7.67 -18.27 5.81
N LEU A 296 -7.76 -18.76 7.04
CA LEU A 296 -8.41 -20.03 7.35
C LEU A 296 -9.90 -20.00 6.98
N LYS A 297 -10.59 -18.87 7.25
CA LYS A 297 -11.99 -18.69 6.87
C LYS A 297 -12.18 -18.69 5.35
N SER A 298 -11.28 -18.05 4.61
CA SER A 298 -11.27 -18.08 3.14
C SER A 298 -11.11 -19.50 2.61
N ALA A 299 -10.17 -20.28 3.15
CA ALA A 299 -9.96 -21.67 2.75
C ALA A 299 -11.22 -22.51 3.00
N LEU A 300 -11.83 -22.35 4.18
CA LEU A 300 -13.09 -23.03 4.52
C LEU A 300 -14.22 -22.65 3.54
N HIS A 301 -14.39 -21.37 3.22
CA HIS A 301 -15.40 -20.90 2.26
C HIS A 301 -15.19 -21.50 0.86
N SER A 302 -13.94 -21.66 0.43
CA SER A 302 -13.62 -22.27 -0.86
C SER A 302 -13.98 -23.77 -0.87
N VAL A 303 -13.59 -24.52 0.15
CA VAL A 303 -13.86 -25.99 0.23
C VAL A 303 -15.35 -26.29 0.43
N THR A 304 -16.07 -25.42 1.13
CA THR A 304 -17.52 -25.58 1.38
C THR A 304 -18.40 -24.96 0.29
N PHE A 305 -17.81 -24.39 -0.76
CA PHE A 305 -18.51 -23.66 -1.82
C PHE A 305 -19.48 -22.60 -1.26
N ALA A 306 -19.09 -21.94 -0.17
CA ALA A 306 -19.91 -20.93 0.49
C ALA A 306 -20.33 -19.85 -0.50
N ARG A 307 -21.62 -19.45 -0.44
CA ARG A 307 -22.16 -18.41 -1.32
C ARG A 307 -21.61 -17.02 -0.95
N LYS A 308 -21.59 -16.71 0.35
CA LYS A 308 -20.88 -15.55 0.90
C LYS A 308 -19.43 -15.91 1.14
N ARG A 309 -18.49 -15.04 0.79
CA ARG A 309 -17.06 -15.34 0.88
C ARG A 309 -16.26 -14.21 1.50
N LEU A 310 -15.24 -14.59 2.26
CA LEU A 310 -14.10 -13.75 2.60
C LEU A 310 -12.97 -14.13 1.65
N VAL A 311 -12.36 -13.15 1.00
CA VAL A 311 -11.29 -13.33 0.02
C VAL A 311 -10.12 -12.41 0.41
N PRO A 312 -9.03 -12.96 0.94
CA PRO A 312 -7.79 -12.24 1.14
C PRO A 312 -7.26 -11.73 -0.20
N LEU A 313 -6.85 -10.46 -0.26
CA LEU A 313 -6.23 -9.87 -1.42
C LEU A 313 -4.78 -9.52 -1.12
N LEU A 314 -3.87 -10.09 -1.90
CA LEU A 314 -2.52 -9.59 -2.07
C LEU A 314 -2.48 -8.93 -3.45
N LEU A 315 -1.99 -7.69 -3.50
CA LEU A 315 -1.82 -6.97 -4.77
C LEU A 315 -0.96 -7.80 -5.72
N SER A 316 -1.41 -7.95 -6.96
CA SER A 316 -0.61 -8.49 -8.06
C SER A 316 -0.18 -7.33 -8.97
N PRO A 317 1.02 -6.77 -8.80
CA PRO A 317 1.45 -5.61 -9.57
C PRO A 317 1.51 -5.92 -11.06
N ASN A 318 0.93 -5.06 -11.88
CA ASN A 318 1.01 -5.17 -13.33
C ASN A 318 0.94 -3.80 -14.00
N LYS A 319 1.55 -3.69 -15.17
CA LYS A 319 1.66 -2.45 -15.94
C LYS A 319 0.29 -1.87 -16.35
N ALA A 320 -0.62 -2.71 -16.82
CA ALA A 320 -1.91 -2.29 -17.37
C ALA A 320 -2.79 -1.60 -16.31
N ASP A 321 -2.80 -2.12 -15.08
CA ASP A 321 -3.50 -1.50 -13.96
C ASP A 321 -2.92 -0.12 -13.64
N LEU A 322 -1.59 -0.01 -13.59
CA LEU A 322 -0.92 1.26 -13.30
C LEU A 322 -1.14 2.28 -14.43
N GLU A 323 -1.07 1.86 -15.70
CA GLU A 323 -1.39 2.67 -16.88
C GLU A 323 -2.83 3.20 -16.82
N PHE A 324 -3.79 2.34 -16.50
CA PHE A 324 -5.20 2.73 -16.33
C PHE A 324 -5.37 3.77 -15.22
N LEU A 325 -4.73 3.57 -14.07
CA LEU A 325 -4.82 4.48 -12.93
C LEU A 325 -4.16 5.83 -13.19
N VAL A 326 -2.99 5.85 -13.84
CA VAL A 326 -2.34 7.09 -14.26
C VAL A 326 -3.19 7.83 -15.30
N GLY A 327 -3.83 7.10 -16.22
CA GLY A 327 -4.79 7.68 -17.17
C GLY A 327 -5.98 8.34 -16.46
N LEU A 328 -6.50 7.73 -15.39
CA LEU A 328 -7.58 8.34 -14.60
C LEU A 328 -7.14 9.60 -13.85
N LEU A 329 -5.93 9.63 -13.29
CA LEU A 329 -5.39 10.85 -12.69
C LEU A 329 -5.24 11.96 -13.73
N LYS A 330 -4.66 11.63 -14.90
CA LYS A 330 -4.49 12.58 -16.01
C LYS A 330 -5.80 13.22 -16.42
N ASP A 331 -6.86 12.42 -16.52
CA ASP A 331 -8.20 12.89 -16.91
C ASP A 331 -8.95 13.64 -15.79
N GLY A 332 -8.35 13.81 -14.61
CA GLY A 332 -9.03 14.36 -13.42
C GLY A 332 -10.19 13.49 -12.93
N LYS A 333 -10.19 12.20 -13.30
CA LYS A 333 -11.26 11.24 -12.95
C LYS A 333 -11.00 10.51 -11.65
N LEU A 334 -9.75 10.56 -11.18
CA LEU A 334 -9.25 10.05 -9.92
C LEU A 334 -8.38 11.15 -9.31
N GLU A 335 -8.37 11.27 -8.00
CA GLU A 335 -7.53 12.20 -7.25
C GLU A 335 -6.71 11.44 -6.20
N THR A 336 -5.42 11.76 -6.12
CA THR A 336 -4.54 11.31 -5.05
C THR A 336 -4.58 12.33 -3.91
N LEU A 337 -5.32 12.01 -2.84
CA LEU A 337 -5.32 12.84 -1.65
C LEU A 337 -4.01 12.65 -0.86
N ILE A 338 -3.21 13.70 -0.76
CA ILE A 338 -1.94 13.70 -0.03
C ILE A 338 -2.19 14.27 1.38
N ASP A 339 -2.02 13.43 2.39
CA ASP A 339 -2.17 13.83 3.80
C ASP A 339 -0.98 14.67 4.27
N SER A 340 0.22 14.30 3.82
CA SER A 340 1.46 14.93 4.24
C SER A 340 2.59 14.69 3.25
N ARG A 341 3.52 15.64 3.24
CA ARG A 341 4.76 15.61 2.47
C ARG A 341 5.92 15.80 3.44
N PHE A 342 6.95 14.98 3.31
CA PHE A 342 8.17 15.07 4.09
C PHE A 342 9.38 15.06 3.15
N PRO A 343 10.44 15.84 3.41
CA PRO A 343 11.69 15.65 2.71
C PRO A 343 12.33 14.32 3.12
N LEU A 344 13.22 13.76 2.28
CA LEU A 344 13.97 12.54 2.59
C LEU A 344 14.69 12.61 3.94
N SER A 345 15.17 13.80 4.33
CA SER A 345 15.83 14.08 5.62
C SER A 345 14.93 13.89 6.85
N GLU A 346 13.61 13.93 6.70
CA GLU A 346 12.64 13.77 7.79
C GLU A 346 11.83 12.46 7.71
N VAL A 347 12.35 11.45 7.00
CA VAL A 347 11.60 10.22 6.74
C VAL A 347 11.16 9.48 8.01
N SER A 348 11.88 9.62 9.13
CA SER A 348 11.47 9.06 10.43
C SER A 348 10.09 9.57 10.86
N LYS A 349 9.79 10.87 10.67
CA LYS A 349 8.47 11.44 10.98
C LYS A 349 7.39 10.89 10.05
N ALA A 350 7.71 10.75 8.77
CA ALA A 350 6.82 10.15 7.78
C ALA A 350 6.49 8.69 8.13
N TRP A 351 7.49 7.95 8.61
CA TRP A 351 7.38 6.57 9.05
C TRP A 351 6.50 6.41 10.30
N GLU A 352 6.77 7.20 11.34
CA GLU A 352 5.99 7.26 12.58
C GLU A 352 4.51 7.55 12.30
N LYS A 353 4.25 8.57 11.47
CA LYS A 353 2.90 8.93 11.04
C LYS A 353 2.19 7.79 10.31
N SER A 354 2.92 7.00 9.51
CA SER A 354 2.34 5.81 8.87
C SER A 354 2.03 4.69 9.88
N ILE A 355 2.78 4.59 10.98
CA ILE A 355 2.58 3.59 12.04
C ILE A 355 1.37 3.96 12.91
N GLU A 356 1.14 5.24 13.17
CA GLU A 356 -0.03 5.73 13.91
C GLU A 356 -1.36 5.32 13.24
N GLY A 357 -1.37 5.14 11.91
CA GLY A 357 -2.53 4.64 11.19
C GLY A 357 -3.69 5.64 11.08
N HIS A 358 -3.42 6.93 11.25
CA HIS A 358 -4.42 8.00 11.23
C HIS A 358 -4.27 9.01 10.08
N ALA A 359 -3.42 8.71 9.09
CA ALA A 359 -3.30 9.52 7.88
C ALA A 359 -4.60 9.49 7.05
N THR A 360 -5.01 10.66 6.58
CA THR A 360 -6.15 10.89 5.69
C THR A 360 -5.64 11.02 4.27
N GLY A 361 -5.28 9.89 3.67
CA GLY A 361 -4.70 9.84 2.33
C GLY A 361 -3.31 9.21 2.28
N LYS A 362 -2.47 9.73 1.38
CA LYS A 362 -1.13 9.24 1.11
C LYS A 362 -0.08 10.07 1.85
N ILE A 363 0.93 9.38 2.40
CA ILE A 363 2.13 9.99 2.97
C ILE A 363 3.20 9.95 1.89
N ILE A 364 3.73 11.12 1.53
CA ILE A 364 4.71 11.29 0.46
C ILE A 364 6.05 11.72 1.05
N VAL A 365 7.12 11.12 0.53
CA VAL A 365 8.50 11.54 0.74
C VAL A 365 9.00 12.16 -0.55
N GLU A 366 9.47 13.40 -0.49
CA GLU A 366 10.02 14.14 -1.63
C GLU A 366 11.56 14.09 -1.57
N MET A 367 12.17 13.85 -2.74
CA MET A 367 13.62 13.69 -2.85
C MET A 367 14.35 15.02 -3.12
N GLY A 368 13.62 16.09 -3.41
CA GLY A 368 14.16 17.44 -3.47
C GLY A 368 14.51 17.97 -2.08
N ASP A 369 15.54 18.81 -2.01
CA ASP A 369 15.78 19.68 -0.86
C ASP A 369 14.90 20.94 -0.93
#